data_AF-A0A839XF91-F1
#
_entry.id   AF-A0A839XF91-F1
#
_cell.length_a   1.000
_cell.length_b   1.000
_cell.length_c   1.000
_cell.angle_alpha   90.00
_cell.angle_beta   90.00
_cell.angle_gamma   90.00
#
_symmetry.space_group_name_H-M   'P 1'
#
loop_
_entity.id
_entity.type
_entity.pdbx_description
1 polymer ?
#
loop_
_entity_poly.entity_id
_entity_poly.type
_entity_poly.pdbx_seq_one_letter_code
_entity_poly.pdbx_strand_id
1 'polypeptide(L)'
;MAAITMSGPGHHGFEADAERLGERAAEFDGLTRRAEEIARTLREAVASSPWGDDEVGRAFDGRHRTPADETAGVLDGLSGGLTEMGSALSRAAEAYTAGDEAAQQSITDAGREG
;
A
#
# COMPACT_ATOMS: atom_id res chain seq x y z
N MET A 1 -13.59 10.86 56.64
CA MET A 1 -12.86 11.88 55.86
C MET A 1 -12.19 11.19 54.69
N ALA A 2 -12.38 11.76 53.50
CA ALA A 2 -11.98 11.21 52.21
C ALA A 2 -10.49 11.44 51.90
N ALA A 3 -9.94 10.56 51.07
CA ALA A 3 -9.11 10.96 49.92
C ALA A 3 -9.15 9.83 48.88
N ILE A 4 -10.04 9.99 47.90
CA ILE A 4 -10.06 9.19 46.66
C ILE A 4 -8.83 9.63 45.87
N THR A 5 -7.83 8.77 45.74
CA THR A 5 -6.82 8.94 44.68
C THR A 5 -7.49 8.55 43.36
N MET A 6 -7.95 9.56 42.63
CA MET A 6 -8.33 9.45 41.23
C MET A 6 -7.05 9.18 40.44
N SER A 7 -6.74 7.91 40.21
CA SER A 7 -5.82 7.50 39.15
C SER A 7 -6.56 7.77 37.83
N GLY A 8 -6.33 8.95 37.26
CA GLY A 8 -6.88 9.32 35.96
C GLY A 8 -6.36 8.36 34.89
N PRO A 9 -7.21 7.94 33.94
CA PRO A 9 -6.78 7.11 32.82
C PRO A 9 -5.65 7.83 32.08
N GLY A 10 -4.59 7.08 31.74
CA GLY A 10 -3.50 7.58 30.92
C GLY A 10 -4.05 8.30 29.70
N HIS A 11 -3.49 9.47 29.41
CA HIS A 11 -3.69 10.20 28.17
C HIS A 11 -3.09 9.36 27.04
N HIS A 12 -3.77 8.29 26.63
CA HIS A 12 -3.59 7.75 25.29
C HIS A 12 -4.43 8.65 24.39
N GLY A 13 -3.91 9.85 24.15
CA GLY A 13 -4.31 10.62 22.98
C GLY A 13 -4.08 9.76 21.74
N PHE A 14 -4.75 10.08 20.64
CA PHE A 14 -4.58 9.40 19.36
C PHE A 14 -3.14 9.56 18.86
N GLU A 15 -2.22 8.77 19.40
CA GLU A 15 -0.86 8.62 18.91
C GLU A 15 -0.94 7.68 17.71
N ALA A 16 -1.22 8.28 16.55
CA ALA A 16 -1.03 7.57 15.31
C ALA A 16 0.47 7.32 15.15
N ASP A 17 0.85 6.05 15.15
CA ASP A 17 2.20 5.59 14.89
C ASP A 17 2.53 5.84 13.40
N ALA A 18 2.91 7.08 13.11
CA ALA A 18 3.18 7.56 11.75
C ALA A 18 4.36 6.81 11.12
N GLU A 19 5.36 6.44 11.94
CA GLU A 19 6.50 5.63 11.52
C GLU A 19 6.01 4.27 11.02
N ARG A 20 5.23 3.54 11.83
CA ARG A 20 4.66 2.25 11.43
C ARG A 20 3.73 2.37 10.22
N LEU A 21 3.01 3.49 10.07
CA LEU A 21 2.16 3.74 8.91
C LEU A 21 3.00 3.87 7.63
N GLY A 22 4.12 4.60 7.70
CA GLY A 22 5.08 4.75 6.61
C GLY A 22 5.78 3.43 6.26
N GLU A 23 6.21 2.66 7.27
CA GLU A 23 6.79 1.33 7.06
C GLU A 23 5.81 0.39 6.33
N ARG A 24 4.54 0.39 6.75
CA ARG A 24 3.49 -0.41 6.11
C ARG A 24 3.19 0.06 4.70
N ALA A 25 3.25 1.36 4.44
CA ALA A 25 3.11 1.89 3.08
C ALA A 25 4.20 1.34 2.14
N ALA A 26 5.45 1.25 2.60
CA ALA A 26 6.57 0.70 1.82
C ALA A 26 6.41 -0.80 1.50
N GLU A 27 5.68 -1.57 2.32
CA GLU A 27 5.36 -2.97 2.01
C GLU A 27 4.47 -3.09 0.76
N PHE A 28 3.60 -2.11 0.49
CA PHE A 28 2.75 -2.10 -0.71
C PHE A 28 3.56 -1.95 -1.99
N ASP A 29 4.65 -1.18 -1.99
CA ASP A 29 5.52 -1.06 -3.16
C ASP A 29 6.13 -2.41 -3.58
N GLY A 30 6.48 -3.23 -2.60
CA GLY A 30 6.96 -4.60 -2.84
C GLY A 30 5.90 -5.50 -3.47
N LEU A 31 4.66 -5.40 -2.99
CA LEU A 31 3.52 -6.18 -3.51
C LEU A 31 3.11 -5.71 -4.91
N THR A 32 3.05 -4.40 -5.15
CA THR A 32 2.81 -3.80 -6.47
C THR A 32 3.80 -4.32 -7.48
N ARG A 33 5.11 -4.21 -7.20
CA ARG A 33 6.17 -4.66 -8.12
C ARG A 33 6.04 -6.14 -8.45
N ARG A 34 5.70 -6.96 -7.45
CA ARG A 34 5.49 -8.40 -7.65
C ARG A 34 4.28 -8.67 -8.53
N ALA A 35 3.17 -7.98 -8.34
CA ALA A 35 1.97 -8.13 -9.17
C ALA A 35 2.26 -7.75 -10.63
N GLU A 36 2.96 -6.64 -10.86
CA GLU A 36 3.39 -6.19 -12.19
C GLU A 36 4.33 -7.21 -12.86
N GLU A 37 5.28 -7.77 -12.12
CA GLU A 37 6.21 -8.77 -12.64
C GLU A 37 5.49 -10.06 -13.08
N ILE A 38 4.50 -10.52 -12.31
CA ILE A 38 3.67 -11.67 -12.67
C ILE A 38 2.86 -11.37 -13.92
N ALA A 39 2.22 -10.20 -14.00
CA ALA A 39 1.42 -9.80 -15.16
C ALA A 39 2.27 -9.71 -16.43
N ARG A 40 3.46 -9.14 -16.32
CA ARG A 40 4.44 -9.08 -17.42
C ARG A 40 4.86 -10.49 -17.86
N THR A 41 5.24 -11.35 -16.92
CA THR A 41 5.67 -12.72 -17.20
C THR A 41 4.57 -13.52 -17.89
N LEU A 42 3.32 -13.36 -17.45
CA LEU A 42 2.17 -14.01 -18.06
C LEU A 42 1.96 -13.54 -19.51
N ARG A 43 2.00 -12.23 -19.76
CA ARG A 43 1.91 -11.66 -21.10
C ARG A 43 3.01 -12.17 -22.02
N GLU A 44 4.25 -12.20 -21.54
CA GLU A 44 5.40 -12.70 -22.31
C GLU A 44 5.23 -14.19 -22.66
N ALA A 45 4.78 -15.00 -21.70
CA ALA A 45 4.58 -16.43 -21.89
C ALA A 45 3.51 -16.74 -22.96
N VAL A 46 2.43 -15.96 -23.00
CA VAL A 46 1.38 -16.13 -24.02
C VAL A 46 1.65 -15.35 -25.30
N ALA A 47 2.54 -14.35 -25.33
CA ALA A 47 2.85 -13.57 -26.52
C ALA A 47 3.60 -14.39 -27.59
N SER A 48 4.53 -15.24 -27.15
CA SER A 48 5.08 -16.26 -28.02
C SER A 48 3.98 -17.26 -28.39
N SER A 49 3.92 -17.75 -29.63
CA SER A 49 3.24 -19.01 -29.97
C SER A 49 4.26 -20.15 -29.84
N PRO A 50 4.72 -20.54 -28.63
CA PRO A 50 5.68 -21.62 -28.50
C PRO A 50 5.06 -22.96 -28.91
N TRP A 51 3.73 -22.99 -29.06
CA TRP A 51 2.92 -24.15 -29.40
C TRP A 51 2.78 -24.37 -30.92
N GLY A 52 3.38 -23.51 -31.75
CA GLY A 52 3.34 -23.60 -33.21
C GLY A 52 2.07 -23.03 -33.85
N ASP A 53 2.06 -22.92 -35.19
CA ASP A 53 0.91 -22.43 -35.97
C ASP A 53 0.10 -23.57 -36.59
N ASP A 54 0.28 -24.81 -36.09
CA ASP A 54 -0.55 -25.93 -36.50
C ASP A 54 -1.95 -25.87 -35.85
N GLU A 55 -2.79 -26.85 -36.15
CA GLU A 55 -4.15 -26.92 -35.60
C GLU A 55 -4.15 -26.98 -34.06
N VAL A 56 -3.18 -27.66 -33.47
CA VAL A 56 -3.06 -27.80 -32.01
C VAL A 56 -2.61 -26.48 -31.41
N GLY A 57 -1.62 -25.82 -32.00
CA GLY A 57 -1.13 -24.52 -31.55
C GLY A 57 -2.19 -23.43 -31.63
N ARG A 58 -2.97 -23.36 -32.71
CA ARG A 58 -4.12 -22.43 -32.82
C ARG A 58 -5.24 -22.73 -31.82
N ALA A 59 -5.54 -24.02 -31.58
CA ALA A 59 -6.54 -24.40 -30.59
C ALA A 59 -6.10 -24.06 -29.16
N PHE A 60 -4.81 -24.23 -28.86
CA PHE A 60 -4.22 -23.83 -27.57
C PHE A 60 -4.27 -22.32 -27.40
N ASP A 61 -3.84 -21.56 -28.40
CA ASP A 61 -3.87 -20.10 -28.37
C ASP A 61 -5.29 -19.57 -28.16
N GLY A 62 -6.26 -20.04 -28.95
CA GLY A 62 -7.66 -19.65 -28.80
C GLY A 62 -8.28 -20.01 -27.44
N ARG A 63 -7.77 -21.05 -26.76
CA ARG A 63 -8.27 -21.46 -25.45
C ARG A 63 -7.62 -20.71 -24.28
N HIS A 64 -6.36 -20.32 -24.42
CA HIS A 64 -5.55 -19.83 -23.30
C HIS A 64 -5.22 -18.34 -23.36
N ARG A 65 -5.22 -17.72 -24.54
CA ARG A 65 -4.86 -16.31 -24.70
C ARG A 65 -5.84 -15.39 -24.00
N THR A 66 -7.15 -15.54 -24.25
CA THR A 66 -8.16 -14.70 -23.58
C THR A 66 -8.11 -14.81 -22.04
N PRO A 67 -8.11 -16.02 -21.43
CA PRO A 67 -7.97 -16.11 -19.96
C PRO A 67 -6.66 -15.55 -19.40
N ALA A 68 -5.56 -15.66 -20.16
CA ALA A 68 -4.28 -15.08 -19.75
C ALA A 68 -4.31 -13.55 -19.79
N ASP A 69 -4.90 -12.96 -20.83
CA ASP A 69 -5.07 -11.52 -20.94
C ASP A 69 -5.99 -10.98 -19.83
N GLU A 70 -7.09 -11.68 -19.53
CA GLU A 70 -7.98 -11.36 -18.41
C GLU A 70 -7.25 -11.38 -17.07
N THR A 71 -6.45 -12.43 -16.83
CA THR A 71 -5.67 -12.58 -15.59
C THR A 71 -4.61 -11.49 -15.49
N ALA A 72 -3.92 -11.15 -16.58
CA ALA A 72 -2.98 -10.04 -16.61
C ALA A 72 -3.67 -8.71 -16.29
N GLY A 73 -4.87 -8.47 -16.83
CA GLY A 73 -5.66 -7.28 -16.52
C GLY A 73 -6.08 -7.19 -15.05
N VAL A 74 -6.45 -8.31 -14.42
CA VAL A 74 -6.74 -8.36 -12.96
C VAL A 74 -5.50 -8.03 -12.13
N LEU A 75 -4.33 -8.53 -12.53
CA LEU A 75 -3.07 -8.25 -11.84
C LEU A 75 -2.64 -6.78 -11.98
N ASP A 76 -2.85 -6.17 -13.14
CA ASP A 76 -2.61 -4.72 -13.32
C ASP A 76 -3.58 -3.89 -12.47
N GLY A 77 -4.86 -4.31 -12.39
CA GLY A 77 -5.82 -3.65 -11.51
C GLY A 77 -5.45 -3.75 -10.02
N LEU A 78 -4.96 -4.91 -9.61
CA LEU A 78 -4.47 -5.14 -8.26
C LEU A 78 -3.25 -4.28 -7.95
N SER A 79 -2.26 -4.21 -8.84
CA SER A 79 -1.06 -3.39 -8.62
C SER A 79 -1.41 -1.89 -8.54
N GLY A 80 -2.36 -1.42 -9.35
CA GLY A 80 -2.91 -0.07 -9.25
C GLY A 80 -3.53 0.21 -7.88
N GLY A 81 -4.43 -0.66 -7.41
CA GLY A 81 -5.07 -0.49 -6.11
C GLY A 81 -4.10 -0.55 -4.92
N LEU A 82 -3.07 -1.40 -4.99
CA LEU A 82 -2.02 -1.47 -3.96
C LEU A 82 -1.18 -0.19 -3.92
N THR A 83 -0.85 0.37 -5.08
CA THR A 83 -0.12 1.66 -5.19
C THR A 83 -0.92 2.81 -4.59
N GLU A 84 -2.22 2.88 -4.89
CA GLU A 84 -3.10 3.90 -4.34
C GLU A 84 -3.20 3.81 -2.81
N MET A 85 -3.31 2.58 -2.27
CA MET A 85 -3.38 2.35 -0.83
C MET A 85 -2.07 2.72 -0.13
N GLY A 86 -0.92 2.29 -0.67
CA GLY A 86 0.39 2.67 -0.16
C GLY A 86 0.54 4.20 -0.13
N SER A 87 0.18 4.87 -1.23
CA SER A 87 0.22 6.33 -1.35
C SER A 87 -0.72 7.04 -0.36
N ALA A 88 -1.86 6.44 -0.02
CA ALA A 88 -2.77 6.98 0.99
C ALA A 88 -2.18 6.85 2.41
N LEU A 89 -1.56 5.72 2.73
CA LEU A 89 -0.89 5.50 4.01
C LEU A 89 0.31 6.44 4.17
N SER A 90 1.15 6.61 3.15
CA SER A 90 2.28 7.56 3.21
C SER A 90 1.80 8.99 3.48
N ARG A 91 0.77 9.45 2.76
CA ARG A 91 0.19 10.79 2.98
C ARG A 91 -0.38 10.96 4.38
N ALA A 92 -0.99 9.91 4.94
CA ALA A 92 -1.49 9.95 6.31
C ALA A 92 -0.33 10.02 7.32
N ALA A 93 0.75 9.28 7.12
CA ALA A 93 1.95 9.32 7.96
C ALA A 93 2.59 10.73 7.97
N GLU A 94 2.72 11.34 6.80
CA GLU A 94 3.22 12.71 6.63
C GLU A 94 2.34 13.72 7.36
N ALA A 95 1.02 13.60 7.23
CA ALA A 95 0.08 14.50 7.90
C ALA A 95 0.14 14.40 9.43
N TYR A 96 0.29 13.18 9.97
CA TYR A 96 0.46 13.00 11.41
C TYR A 96 1.77 13.59 11.92
N THR A 97 2.88 13.34 11.21
CA THR A 97 4.20 13.88 11.57
C THR A 97 4.19 15.40 11.58
N ALA A 98 3.66 16.03 10.53
CA ALA A 98 3.57 17.49 10.44
C ALA A 98 2.68 18.11 11.52
N GLY A 99 1.58 17.43 11.89
CA GLY A 99 0.70 17.86 12.97
C GLY A 99 1.39 17.84 14.34
N ASP A 100 2.18 16.79 14.60
CA ASP A 100 2.91 16.63 15.87
C ASP A 100 4.04 17.66 15.99
N GLU A 101 4.81 17.89 14.91
CA GLU A 101 5.83 18.94 14.85
C GLU A 101 5.26 20.33 15.11
N ALA A 102 4.11 20.65 14.51
CA ALA A 102 3.43 21.93 14.71
C ALA A 102 2.93 22.10 16.15
N ALA A 103 2.41 21.04 16.75
CA ALA A 103 1.98 21.05 18.16
C ALA A 103 3.18 21.25 19.10
N GLN A 104 4.28 20.54 18.87
CA GLN A 104 5.51 20.68 19.63
C GLN A 104 6.09 22.11 19.55
N GLN A 105 6.06 22.72 18.36
CA GLN A 105 6.53 24.09 18.15
C GLN A 105 5.67 25.09 18.93
N SER A 106 4.34 24.96 18.85
CA SER A 106 3.39 25.81 19.59
C SER A 106 3.61 25.74 21.11
N ILE A 107 3.82 24.53 21.66
CA ILE A 107 4.13 24.34 23.09
C ILE A 107 5.47 24.97 23.47
N THR A 108 6.49 24.81 22.62
CA THR A 108 7.83 25.37 22.85
C THR A 108 7.81 26.90 22.87
N ASP A 109 7.06 27.51 21.95
CA ASP A 109 6.94 28.96 21.87
C ASP A 109 6.15 29.52 23.05
N ALA A 110 5.03 28.90 23.41
CA ALA A 110 4.24 29.28 24.59
C ALA A 110 5.06 29.20 25.90
N GLY A 111 5.94 28.20 26.03
CA GLY A 111 6.84 28.06 27.19
C GLY A 111 8.00 29.05 27.23
N ARG A 112 8.32 29.72 26.11
CA ARG A 112 9.36 30.75 26.05
C ARG A 112 8.82 32.15 26.37
N GLU A 113 7.51 32.35 26.23
CA GLU A 113 6.83 33.63 26.46
C GLU A 113 6.31 33.83 27.90
N GLY A 114 6.34 32.78 28.75
CA GLY A 114 5.91 32.82 30.16
C GLY A 114 7.06 32.81 31.15
#